data_AF-A0A1A8G902-F1
#
_entry.id   AF-A0A1A8G902-F1
#
_cell.length_a   1.000
_cell.length_b   1.000
_cell.length_c   1.000
_cell.angle_alpha   90.00
_cell.angle_beta   90.00
_cell.angle_gamma   90.00
#
_symmetry.space_group_name_H-M   'P 1'
#
loop_
_entity.id
_entity.type
_entity.pdbx_description
1 polymer ?
#
loop_
_entity_poly.entity_id
_entity_poly.type
_entity_poly.pdbx_seq_one_letter_code
_entity_poly.pdbx_strand_id
1 'polypeptide(L)' 'NSVLSWAVSFEKLLEDPSGVAYFTAFLKSEVSAENILFWKACEKFRTIPATSLDELKAAALSIYTTYLS' A
#
# COMPACT_ATOMS: atom_id res chain seq x y z
N ASN A 1 4.20 -12.46 -14.91
CA ASN A 1 3.89 -13.08 -13.61
C ASN A 1 2.69 -13.98 -13.75
N SER A 2 2.78 -15.24 -13.32
CA SER A 2 1.63 -16.16 -13.30
C SER A 2 0.83 -15.93 -12.02
N VAL A 3 -0.50 -15.94 -12.09
CA VAL A 3 -1.40 -15.78 -10.92
C VAL A 3 -1.07 -16.78 -9.80
N LEU A 4 -0.57 -17.96 -10.14
CA LEU A 4 -0.12 -18.97 -9.17
C LEU A 4 1.00 -18.48 -8.24
N SER A 5 1.80 -17.51 -8.70
CA SER A 5 2.90 -16.95 -7.91
C SER A 5 2.44 -16.13 -6.71
N TRP A 6 1.21 -15.60 -6.74
CA TRP A 6 0.61 -14.87 -5.63
C TRP A 6 0.40 -15.76 -4.39
N ALA A 7 0.11 -17.05 -4.59
CA ALA A 7 -0.06 -18.02 -3.51
C ALA A 7 1.27 -18.47 -2.89
N VAL A 8 2.39 -18.22 -3.57
CA VAL A 8 3.73 -18.63 -3.14
C VAL A 8 4.46 -17.51 -2.39
N SER A 9 4.18 -16.25 -2.72
CA SER A 9 4.79 -15.10 -2.05
C SER A 9 3.83 -13.91 -2.08
N PHE A 10 3.64 -13.31 -0.91
CA PHE A 10 2.82 -12.13 -0.76
C PHE A 10 3.44 -10.91 -1.46
N GLU A 11 4.76 -10.82 -1.47
CA GLU A 11 5.52 -9.79 -2.19
C GLU A 11 5.21 -9.85 -3.70
N LYS A 12 5.16 -11.05 -4.29
CA LYS A 12 4.79 -11.22 -5.70
C LYS A 12 3.35 -10.81 -6.01
N LEU A 13 2.45 -10.97 -5.04
CA LEU A 13 1.08 -10.44 -5.15
C LEU A 13 1.10 -8.91 -5.12
N LEU A 14 1.90 -8.30 -4.22
CA LEU A 14 2.01 -6.85 -4.05
C LEU A 14 2.73 -6.14 -5.20
N GLU A 15 3.63 -6.83 -5.90
CA GLU A 15 4.33 -6.34 -7.09
C GLU A 15 3.46 -6.40 -8.36
N ASP A 16 2.37 -7.17 -8.36
CA ASP A 16 1.46 -7.34 -9.48
C ASP A 16 0.26 -6.40 -9.37
N PRO A 17 0.07 -5.42 -10.29
CA PRO A 17 -1.08 -4.51 -10.26
C PRO A 17 -2.43 -5.23 -10.24
N SER A 18 -2.55 -6.37 -10.92
CA SER A 18 -3.78 -7.18 -10.90
C SER A 18 -3.95 -7.89 -9.56
N GLY A 19 -2.88 -8.45 -8.99
CA GLY A 19 -2.90 -9.09 -7.67
C GLY A 19 -3.32 -8.10 -6.58
N VAL A 20 -2.74 -6.91 -6.59
CA VAL A 20 -3.10 -5.80 -5.72
C VAL A 20 -4.57 -5.39 -5.88
N ALA A 21 -5.09 -5.33 -7.11
CA ALA A 21 -6.49 -4.95 -7.35
C ALA A 21 -7.48 -5.96 -6.75
N TYR A 22 -7.28 -7.25 -7.02
CA TYR A 22 -8.12 -8.33 -6.47
C TYR A 22 -8.01 -8.41 -4.95
N PHE A 23 -6.80 -8.32 -4.40
CA PHE A 23 -6.59 -8.33 -2.96
C PHE A 23 -7.22 -7.11 -2.27
N THR A 24 -7.17 -5.94 -2.89
CA THR A 24 -7.88 -4.76 -2.38
C THR A 24 -9.40 -4.97 -2.37
N ALA A 25 -9.97 -5.59 -3.41
CA ALA A 25 -11.40 -5.90 -3.45
C ALA A 25 -11.80 -6.92 -2.37
N PHE A 26 -10.96 -7.95 -2.16
CA PHE A 26 -11.13 -8.91 -1.08
C PHE A 26 -11.16 -8.24 0.30
N LEU A 27 -10.16 -7.43 0.63
CA LEU A 27 -10.11 -6.73 1.91
C LEU A 27 -11.27 -5.74 2.10
N LYS A 28 -11.79 -5.12 1.01
CA LYS A 28 -13.02 -4.31 1.10
C LYS A 28 -14.23 -5.14 1.52
N SER A 29 -14.34 -6.38 1.06
CA SER A 29 -15.45 -7.26 1.45
C SER A 29 -15.39 -7.68 2.91
N GLU A 30 -14.20 -7.69 3.51
CA GLU A 30 -13.96 -8.02 4.92
C GLU A 30 -13.83 -6.78 5.82
N VAL A 31 -14.08 -5.58 5.28
CA VAL A 31 -13.94 -4.30 6.01
C VAL A 31 -12.53 -4.15 6.61
N SER A 32 -11.51 -4.62 5.89
CA SER A 32 -10.09 -4.65 6.29
C SER A 32 -9.18 -3.98 5.25
N ALA A 33 -9.78 -3.20 4.32
CA ALA A 33 -9.09 -2.54 3.22
C ALA A 33 -8.08 -1.49 3.69
N GLU A 34 -8.23 -0.97 4.90
CA GLU A 34 -7.28 -0.03 5.52
C GLU A 34 -5.86 -0.58 5.54
N ASN A 35 -5.67 -1.89 5.69
CA ASN A 35 -4.34 -2.51 5.73
C ASN A 35 -3.57 -2.35 4.43
N ILE A 36 -4.18 -2.67 3.29
CA ILE A 36 -3.52 -2.52 1.98
C ILE A 36 -3.42 -1.05 1.55
N LEU A 37 -4.38 -0.22 1.96
CA LEU A 37 -4.34 1.22 1.68
C LEU A 37 -3.22 1.91 2.45
N PHE A 38 -3.03 1.56 3.72
CA PHE A 38 -1.89 2.00 4.53
C PHE A 38 -0.56 1.57 3.90
N TRP A 39 -0.43 0.29 3.52
CA TRP A 39 0.79 -0.20 2.85
C TRP A 39 1.10 0.58 1.57
N LYS A 40 0.10 0.84 0.71
CA LYS A 40 0.24 1.66 -0.50
C LYS A 40 0.68 3.10 -0.19
N ALA A 41 0.12 3.69 0.87
CA ALA A 41 0.50 5.03 1.29
C ALA A 41 1.97 5.07 1.76
N CYS A 42 2.40 4.06 2.52
CA CYS A 42 3.80 3.89 2.91
C CYS A 42 4.73 3.65 1.72
N GLU A 43 4.31 2.90 0.70
CA GLU A 43 5.10 2.72 -0.52
C GLU A 43 5.31 4.05 -1.25
N LYS A 44 4.24 4.81 -1.45
CA LYS A 44 4.34 6.14 -2.04
C LYS A 44 5.26 7.04 -1.21
N PHE A 45 5.13 7.01 0.12
CA PHE A 45 5.99 7.76 1.02
C PHE A 45 7.48 7.43 0.85
N ARG A 46 7.83 6.13 0.72
CA ARG A 46 9.21 5.68 0.50
C ARG A 46 9.83 6.19 -0.81
N THR A 47 9.01 6.48 -1.82
CA THR A 47 9.50 7.00 -3.11
C THR A 47 9.82 8.50 -3.07
N ILE A 48 9.40 9.23 -2.04
CA ILE A 48 9.65 10.66 -1.92
C ILE A 48 11.15 10.89 -1.63
N PRO A 49 11.85 11.73 -2.42
CA PRO A 49 13.26 12.03 -2.17
C PRO A 49 13.50 12.65 -0.79
N ALA A 50 14.59 12.28 -0.13
CA ALA A 50 15.00 12.83 1.17
C ALA A 50 15.21 14.36 1.15
N THR A 51 15.45 14.93 -0.03
CA THR A 51 15.61 16.37 -0.25
C THR A 51 14.27 17.12 -0.25
N SER A 52 13.14 16.43 -0.47
CA SER A 52 11.80 17.02 -0.56
C SER A 52 11.12 17.06 0.82
N LEU A 53 11.71 17.82 1.75
CA LEU A 53 11.29 17.82 3.17
C LEU A 53 9.82 18.22 3.38
N ASP A 54 9.29 19.17 2.60
CA ASP A 54 7.90 19.62 2.74
C ASP A 54 6.92 18.55 2.26
N GLU A 55 7.25 17.85 1.17
CA GLU A 55 6.45 16.73 0.67
C GLU A 55 6.45 15.56 1.65
N LEU A 56 7.62 15.22 2.21
CA LEU A 56 7.75 14.22 3.26
C LEU A 56 6.89 14.56 4.48
N LYS A 57 6.95 15.81 4.98
CA LYS A 57 6.13 16.22 6.13
C LYS A 57 4.65 16.13 5.83
N ALA A 58 4.22 16.61 4.67
CA ALA A 58 2.81 16.56 4.27
C ALA A 58 2.30 15.12 4.14
N ALA A 59 3.07 14.25 3.49
CA ALA A 59 2.72 12.84 3.34
C ALA A 59 2.73 12.08 4.68
N ALA A 60 3.73 12.33 5.54
CA ALA A 60 3.80 11.73 6.88
C ALA A 60 2.59 12.12 7.73
N LEU A 61 2.23 13.41 7.76
CA LEU A 61 1.06 13.89 8.50
C LEU A 61 -0.24 13.26 7.96
N SER A 62 -0.39 13.21 6.63
CA SER A 62 -1.56 12.59 6.01
C SER A 62 -1.70 11.12 6.38
N ILE A 63 -0.60 10.35 6.35
CA ILE A 63 -0.60 8.92 6.72
C ILE A 63 -0.95 8.77 8.20
N TYR A 64 -0.32 9.57 9.07
CA TYR A 64 -0.56 9.54 10.50
C TYR A 64 -2.04 9.80 10.83
N THR A 65 -2.61 10.90 10.35
CA THR A 65 -4.01 11.27 10.62
C THR A 65 -5.02 10.31 10.02
N THR A 66 -4.67 9.58 8.94
CA THR A 66 -5.61 8.68 8.29
C THR A 66 -5.61 7.27 8.90
N TYR A 67 -4.45 6.79 9.38
CA TYR A 67 -4.26 5.37 9.73
C TYR A 67 -3.72 5.11 11.14
N LEU A 68 -3.09 6.09 11.79
CA LEU A 68 -2.33 5.88 13.04
C LEU A 68 -2.78 6.77 14.21
N SER A 69 -3.70 7.72 13.98
CA SER A 69 -4.24 8.62 15.01
C SER A 69 -5.37 8.00 15.81
#